data_AF-A0A7V8WYZ5-F1
#
_entry.id   AF-A0A7V8WYZ5-F1
#
_cell.length_a   1.000
_cell.length_b   1.000
_cell.length_c   1.000
_cell.angle_alpha   90.00
_cell.angle_beta   90.00
_cell.angle_gamma   90.00
#
_symmetry.space_group_name_H-M   'P 1'
#
loop_
_entity.id
_entity.type
_entity.pdbx_description
1 polymer ?
#
loop_
_entity_poly.entity_id
_entity_poly.type
_entity_poly.pdbx_seq_one_letter_code
_entity_poly.pdbx_strand_id
1 'polypeptide(L)'
;MIVCRKCGFHNQDADAFCGSCGSFLEFTGEKVVPPKVELPTEEELEETKKPKKGLLQRITEVAYLDVGRKDAMPETPKPGMPGGGPPGAGPPGGPPRPGGPPGAPGGP
;
A
#
# COMPACT_ATOMS: atom_id res chain seq x y z
N MET A 1 -14.68 21.84 -13.16
CA MET A 1 -15.53 22.42 -12.10
C MET A 1 -15.50 23.94 -12.24
N ILE A 2 -16.60 24.66 -11.98
CA ILE A 2 -16.65 26.13 -12.07
C ILE A 2 -16.81 26.76 -10.69
N VAL A 3 -15.88 27.62 -10.28
CA VAL A 3 -15.96 28.38 -9.02
C VAL A 3 -16.58 29.75 -9.28
N CYS A 4 -17.66 30.08 -8.56
CA CYS A 4 -18.28 31.41 -8.67
C CYS A 4 -17.42 32.46 -7.96
N ARG A 5 -16.92 33.47 -8.69
CA ARG A 5 -16.10 34.56 -8.12
C ARG A 5 -16.89 35.54 -7.24
N LYS A 6 -18.23 35.49 -7.28
CA LYS A 6 -19.09 36.33 -6.42
C LYS A 6 -19.30 35.75 -5.02
N CYS A 7 -19.51 34.44 -4.91
CA CYS A 7 -19.87 33.81 -3.63
C CYS A 7 -19.02 32.59 -3.25
N GLY A 8 -18.09 32.17 -4.10
CA GLY A 8 -17.21 31.02 -3.86
C GLY A 8 -17.85 29.65 -4.08
N PHE A 9 -19.12 29.58 -4.49
CA PHE A 9 -19.80 28.30 -4.68
C PHE A 9 -19.23 27.50 -5.86
N HIS A 10 -19.07 26.19 -5.68
CA HIS A 10 -18.58 25.27 -6.71
C HIS A 10 -19.76 24.70 -7.51
N ASN A 11 -19.74 24.93 -8.81
CA ASN A 11 -20.76 24.49 -9.77
C ASN A 11 -20.19 23.42 -10.71
N GLN A 12 -21.08 22.67 -11.34
CA GLN A 12 -20.72 21.72 -12.39
C GLN A 12 -20.27 22.47 -13.65
N ASP A 13 -19.50 21.80 -14.51
CA ASP A 13 -18.98 22.43 -15.74
C ASP A 13 -20.05 22.79 -16.77
N ALA A 14 -21.24 22.18 -16.64
CA ALA A 14 -22.40 22.41 -17.50
C ALA A 14 -23.37 23.47 -16.97
N ASP A 15 -23.15 24.01 -15.77
CA ASP A 15 -24.06 24.99 -15.18
C ASP A 15 -23.88 26.38 -15.82
N ALA A 16 -25.00 26.99 -16.23
CA ALA A 16 -25.01 28.36 -16.75
C ALA A 16 -25.09 29.42 -15.63
N PHE A 17 -25.72 29.08 -14.50
CA PHE A 17 -25.95 29.98 -13.36
C PHE A 17 -25.44 29.37 -12.06
N CYS A 18 -25.02 30.22 -11.14
CA CYS A 18 -24.60 29.78 -9.82
C CYS A 18 -25.80 29.30 -8.99
N GLY A 19 -25.79 28.05 -8.53
CA GLY A 19 -26.86 27.48 -7.71
C GLY A 19 -27.03 28.12 -6.33
N SER A 20 -26.06 28.92 -5.88
CA SER A 20 -26.09 29.60 -4.57
C SER A 20 -26.54 31.07 -4.65
N CYS A 21 -26.03 31.85 -5.60
CA CYS A 21 -26.30 33.30 -5.68
C CYS A 21 -26.98 33.75 -6.98
N GLY A 22 -27.27 32.82 -7.89
CA GLY A 22 -27.96 33.10 -9.16
C GLY A 22 -27.15 33.88 -10.19
N SER A 23 -25.86 34.14 -9.95
CA SER A 23 -25.03 34.88 -10.91
C SER A 23 -24.71 34.06 -12.15
N PHE A 24 -24.60 34.73 -13.29
CA PHE A 24 -24.28 34.07 -14.55
C PHE A 24 -22.81 33.67 -14.61
N LEU A 25 -22.54 32.38 -14.82
CA LEU A 25 -21.21 31.78 -14.68
C LEU A 25 -20.30 32.05 -15.87
N GLU A 26 -20.81 32.40 -17.05
CA GLU A 26 -19.94 32.79 -18.17
C GLU A 26 -19.12 34.05 -17.86
N PHE A 27 -19.67 34.96 -17.05
CA PHE A 27 -18.98 36.16 -16.59
C PHE A 27 -18.39 36.02 -15.20
N THR A 28 -19.07 35.31 -14.29
CA THR A 28 -18.67 35.27 -12.87
C THR A 28 -17.95 33.98 -12.49
N GLY A 29 -17.96 32.96 -13.34
CA GLY A 29 -17.34 31.66 -13.07
C GLY A 29 -15.88 31.59 -13.50
N GLU A 30 -15.10 30.81 -12.76
CA GLU A 30 -13.73 30.41 -13.10
C GLU A 30 -13.66 28.89 -13.27
N LYS A 31 -13.31 28.42 -14.47
CA LYS A 31 -13.19 26.99 -14.78
C LYS A 31 -11.89 26.45 -14.20
N VAL A 32 -12.00 25.64 -13.16
CA VAL A 32 -10.90 24.86 -12.60
C VAL A 32 -10.88 23.51 -13.30
N VAL A 33 -9.88 23.34 -14.17
CA VAL A 33 -9.50 22.04 -14.70
C VAL A 33 -8.53 21.42 -13.70
N PRO A 34 -8.89 20.31 -13.03
CA PRO A 34 -7.92 19.64 -12.17
C PRO A 34 -6.72 19.20 -13.02
N PRO A 35 -5.48 19.38 -12.53
CA PRO A 35 -4.32 18.86 -13.23
C PRO A 35 -4.52 17.37 -13.45
N LYS A 36 -4.49 16.95 -14.71
CA LYS A 36 -4.53 15.55 -15.06
C LYS A 36 -3.25 14.94 -14.50
N VAL A 37 -3.38 14.27 -13.36
CA VAL A 37 -2.33 13.39 -12.85
C VAL A 37 -2.23 12.29 -13.90
N GLU A 38 -1.22 12.40 -14.77
CA GLU A 38 -0.78 11.30 -15.60
C GLU A 38 -0.34 10.22 -14.61
N LEU A 39 -1.23 9.25 -14.37
CA LEU A 39 -0.85 7.99 -13.75
C LEU A 39 0.18 7.41 -14.70
N PRO A 40 1.46 7.30 -14.29
CA PRO A 40 2.46 6.63 -15.11
C PRO A 40 1.90 5.24 -15.41
N THR A 41 1.83 4.87 -16.68
CA THR A 41 1.59 3.49 -17.10
C THR A 41 2.60 2.60 -16.36
N GLU A 42 2.16 1.45 -15.85
CA GLU A 42 3.00 0.52 -15.07
C GLU A 42 4.31 0.13 -15.77
N GLU A 43 4.37 0.30 -17.09
CA GLU A 43 5.53 0.11 -17.95
C GLU A 43 6.70 1.08 -17.63
N GLU A 44 6.42 2.33 -17.22
CA GLU A 44 7.46 3.32 -16.90
C GLU A 44 7.96 3.20 -15.43
N LEU A 45 7.15 2.57 -14.57
CA LEU A 45 7.47 2.30 -13.18
C LEU A 45 8.42 1.09 -13.02
N GLU A 46 8.51 0.22 -14.03
CA GLU A 46 9.51 -0.86 -14.07
C GLU A 46 10.89 -0.38 -14.55
N GLU A 47 10.96 0.63 -15.42
CA GLU A 47 12.24 1.10 -15.96
C GLU A 47 13.04 1.94 -14.94
N THR A 48 12.35 2.69 -14.08
CA THR A 48 12.99 3.47 -13.00
C THR A 48 13.45 2.62 -11.82
N LYS A 49 13.02 1.35 -11.74
CA LYS A 49 13.36 0.44 -10.63
C LYS A 49 14.65 -0.34 -10.82
N LYS A 50 15.38 -0.24 -11.93
CA LYS A 50 16.68 -0.91 -12.04
C LYS A 50 17.68 -0.22 -11.09
N PRO A 51 18.06 -0.83 -9.95
CA PRO A 51 19.04 -0.21 -9.08
C PRO A 51 20.36 -0.17 -9.83
N LYS A 52 20.95 1.02 -9.98
CA LYS A 52 22.27 1.18 -10.58
C LYS A 52 23.26 0.39 -9.73
N LYS A 53 23.75 -0.76 -10.23
CA LYS A 53 24.69 -1.63 -9.52
C LYS A 53 25.86 -0.79 -8.99
N GLY A 54 25.92 -0.61 -7.68
CA GLY A 54 26.95 0.19 -7.02
C GLY A 54 28.32 -0.50 -7.03
N LEU A 55 29.38 0.26 -6.75
CA LEU A 55 30.75 -0.26 -6.64
C LEU A 55 30.85 -1.42 -5.64
N LEU A 56 30.14 -1.33 -4.51
CA LEU A 56 30.06 -2.39 -3.50
C LEU A 56 29.49 -3.69 -4.08
N GLN A 57 28.44 -3.60 -4.90
CA GLN A 57 27.81 -4.78 -5.49
C GLN A 57 28.72 -5.47 -6.51
N ARG A 58 29.55 -4.70 -7.22
CA ARG A 58 30.60 -5.24 -8.10
C ARG A 58 31.70 -5.94 -7.32
N ILE A 59 32.14 -5.37 -6.19
CA ILE A 59 33.16 -5.99 -5.33
C ILE A 59 32.63 -7.30 -4.75
N THR A 60 31.36 -7.36 -4.33
CA THR A 60 30.74 -8.60 -3.84
C THR A 60 30.66 -9.68 -4.92
N GLU A 61 30.28 -9.35 -6.15
CA GLU A 61 30.25 -10.29 -7.27
C GLU A 61 31.64 -10.87 -7.57
N VAL A 62 32.70 -10.03 -7.58
CA VAL A 62 34.09 -10.48 -7.78
C VAL A 62 34.56 -11.38 -6.63
N ALA A 63 34.29 -10.99 -5.38
CA ALA A 63 34.65 -11.80 -4.22
C ALA A 63 33.97 -13.17 -4.26
N TYR A 64 32.72 -13.26 -4.73
CA TYR A 64 32.02 -14.54 -4.86
C TYR A 64 32.60 -15.44 -5.95
N LEU A 65 33.09 -14.86 -7.05
CA LEU A 65 33.81 -15.60 -8.08
C LEU A 65 35.16 -16.14 -7.55
N ASP A 66 35.83 -15.40 -6.67
CA ASP A 66 37.08 -15.84 -6.02
C ASP A 66 36.87 -16.95 -4.97
N VAL A 67 35.68 -17.10 -4.40
CA VAL A 67 35.34 -18.24 -3.52
C VAL A 67 34.91 -19.49 -4.32
N GLY A 68 34.84 -19.39 -5.66
CA GLY A 68 34.32 -20.38 -6.60
C GLY A 68 35.28 -21.49 -7.06
N ARG A 69 36.26 -21.89 -6.24
CA ARG A 69 36.92 -23.21 -6.39
C ARG A 69 37.12 -23.86 -5.03
N LYS A 70 36.01 -24.04 -4.29
CA LYS A 70 35.96 -25.00 -3.18
C LYS A 70 35.42 -26.30 -3.75
N ASP A 71 36.31 -27.29 -3.83
CA ASP A 71 35.98 -28.69 -4.11
C ASP A 71 34.74 -29.12 -3.33
N ALA A 72 33.88 -29.90 -3.98
CA ALA A 72 32.71 -30.52 -3.36
C ALA A 72 33.14 -31.23 -2.07
N MET A 73 32.70 -30.74 -0.92
CA MET A 73 32.91 -31.45 0.33
C MET A 73 32.01 -32.69 0.33
N PRO A 74 32.51 -33.87 0.73
CA PRO A 74 31.70 -35.07 0.81
C PRO A 74 30.59 -34.86 1.85
N GLU A 75 29.37 -35.20 1.45
CA GLU A 75 28.20 -35.18 2.33
C GLU A 75 28.45 -36.10 3.52
N THR A 76 28.53 -35.53 4.72
CA THR A 76 28.49 -36.31 5.96
C THR A 76 27.07 -36.86 6.12
N PRO A 77 26.87 -38.19 6.28
CA PRO A 77 25.55 -38.75 6.45
C PRO A 77 24.97 -38.29 7.80
N LYS A 78 23.73 -37.77 7.76
CA LYS A 78 22.97 -37.41 8.97
C LYS A 78 22.72 -38.67 9.81
N PRO A 79 23.06 -38.70 11.11
CA PRO A 79 22.61 -39.75 12.00
C PRO A 79 21.08 -39.67 12.14
N GLY A 80 20.39 -40.75 11.80
CA GLY A 80 18.94 -40.85 11.98
C GLY A 80 18.56 -40.78 13.45
N MET A 81 17.58 -39.95 13.79
CA MET A 81 16.99 -39.93 15.13
C MET A 81 15.68 -40.75 15.11
N PRO A 82 15.58 -41.82 15.90
CA PRO A 82 14.36 -42.59 16.10
C PRO A 82 13.58 -42.11 17.34
N GLY A 83 12.25 -42.24 17.30
CA GLY A 83 11.33 -42.02 18.44
C GLY A 83 10.68 -40.63 18.39
N GLY A 84 9.37 -40.50 18.26
CA GLY A 84 8.37 -41.09 19.15
C GLY A 84 7.88 -39.99 20.10
N GLY A 85 7.10 -39.03 19.59
CA GLY A 85 6.58 -37.92 20.39
C GLY A 85 5.36 -38.34 21.21
N PRO A 86 5.28 -38.00 22.51
CA PRO A 86 4.05 -38.18 23.29
C PRO A 86 3.01 -37.09 22.95
N PRO A 87 1.70 -37.36 23.11
CA PRO A 87 0.66 -36.38 22.82
C PRO A 87 0.70 -35.27 23.87
N GLY A 88 0.93 -34.04 23.41
CA GLY A 88 0.94 -32.85 24.25
C GLY A 88 -0.44 -32.58 24.85
N ALA A 89 -0.51 -32.56 26.19
CA ALA A 89 -1.61 -32.02 26.95
C ALA A 89 -1.74 -30.51 26.67
N GLY A 90 -2.94 -30.06 26.29
CA GLY A 90 -3.22 -28.64 26.05
C GLY A 90 -3.16 -27.80 27.34
N PRO A 91 -2.84 -26.50 27.25
CA PRO A 91 -2.75 -25.63 28.42
C PRO A 91 -4.14 -25.28 29.00
N PRO A 92 -4.25 -25.02 30.31
CA PRO A 92 -5.49 -24.72 30.98
C PRO A 92 -5.92 -23.26 30.81
N GLY A 93 -7.23 -23.04 30.66
CA GLY A 93 -7.98 -21.85 31.09
C GLY A 93 -7.44 -20.45 30.74
N GLY A 94 -7.98 -19.85 29.68
CA GLY A 94 -7.87 -18.41 29.44
C GLY A 94 -8.85 -17.59 30.31
N PRO A 95 -8.54 -16.31 30.63
CA PRO A 95 -9.37 -15.46 31.47
C PRO A 95 -10.70 -15.05 30.79
N PRO A 96 -11.76 -14.73 31.57
CA PRO A 96 -13.04 -14.32 31.01
C PRO A 96 -12.93 -12.98 30.27
N ARG A 97 -13.59 -12.90 29.12
CA ARG A 97 -13.68 -11.68 28.29
C ARG A 97 -14.44 -10.59 29.05
N PRO A 98 -14.00 -9.31 29.02
CA PRO A 98 -14.76 -8.20 29.60
C PRO A 98 -16.09 -8.01 28.86
N GLY A 99 -17.13 -7.70 29.63
CA GLY A 99 -18.53 -7.65 29.21
C GLY A 99 -18.83 -6.81 27.97
N GLY A 100 -19.77 -7.30 27.17
CA GLY A 100 -20.33 -6.58 26.03
C GLY A 100 -21.22 -5.40 26.46
N PRO A 101 -21.47 -4.44 25.55
CA PRO A 101 -22.22 -3.23 25.86
C PRO A 101 -23.71 -3.53 26.15
N PRO A 102 -24.38 -2.72 27.01
CA PRO A 102 -25.81 -2.86 27.28
C PRO A 102 -26.65 -2.58 26.04
N GLY A 103 -27.71 -3.37 25.84
CA GLY A 103 -28.66 -3.23 24.74
C GLY A 103 -29.38 -1.89 24.72
N ALA A 104 -29.67 -1.39 23.53
CA ALA A 104 -30.34 -0.11 23.32
C ALA A 104 -31.79 -0.10 23.89
N PRO A 105 -32.26 1.02 24.46
CA PRO A 105 -33.64 1.16 24.90
C PRO A 105 -34.60 1.23 23.70
N GLY A 106 -35.73 0.54 23.82
CA GLY A 106 -36.80 0.49 22.80
C GLY A 106 -37.36 1.87 22.46
N GLY A 107 -37.67 2.04 21.17
CA GLY A 107 -38.24 3.26 20.59
C GLY A 107 -39.76 3.41 20.76
N PRO A 108 -40.34 4.48 20.18
CA PRO A 108 -41.50 5.23 20.66
C PRO A 108 -42.87 4.51 20.60
#